data_AF-I7GIU1-F1
#
_entry.id   AF-I7GIU1-F1
#
_cell.length_a   1.000
_cell.length_b   1.000
_cell.length_c   1.000
_cell.angle_alpha   90.00
_cell.angle_beta   90.00
_cell.angle_gamma   90.00
#
_symmetry.space_group_name_H-M   'P 1'
#
loop_
_entity.id
_entity.type
_entity.pdbx_description
1 polymer ?
#
loop_
_entity_poly.entity_id
_entity_poly.type
_entity_poly.pdbx_seq_one_letter_code
_entity_poly.pdbx_strand_id
1 'polypeptide(L)'
;MPGHTSREVLIIFSSLTTCDPSNIYDLIKTLKAAKIRVSVIGLSAEVRVCTVLARETGGTYHVILDESHYKELLTHHVSPPPASSSSECSLIRMGFPQHTIASLSDQDAKPSFSMAHLDGNTEPGLTLGGYFCPQCRAKYCELPVECKICGLTLVSAPHLARSYHHLFPLDAFQEIPLEEYNGERFCYGCQGELKDQHVYVCAVCQNVFCVDCDVFVHDSLHCCPGCIHKIPAPSGV
;
A
#
# COMPACT_ATOMS: atom_id res chain seq x y z
N MET A 1 -11.34 -7.24 -14.56
CA MET A 1 -10.10 -7.28 -13.75
C MET A 1 -9.58 -8.71 -13.68
N PRO A 2 -8.26 -8.91 -13.67
CA PRO A 2 -7.65 -10.25 -13.58
C PRO A 2 -8.08 -11.05 -12.34
N GLY A 3 -7.85 -12.37 -12.35
CA GLY A 3 -8.18 -13.26 -11.23
C GLY A 3 -7.31 -13.07 -9.98
N HIS A 4 -6.08 -12.59 -10.15
CA HIS A 4 -5.11 -12.38 -9.06
C HIS A 4 -5.30 -11.07 -8.29
N THR A 5 -6.07 -10.12 -8.84
CA THR A 5 -6.31 -8.85 -8.16
C THR A 5 -7.31 -9.06 -7.03
N SER A 6 -6.97 -8.63 -5.81
CA SER A 6 -7.96 -8.51 -4.75
C SER A 6 -9.00 -7.46 -5.17
N ARG A 7 -10.25 -7.90 -5.32
CA ARG A 7 -11.37 -7.02 -5.67
C ARG A 7 -11.99 -6.53 -4.37
N GLU A 8 -11.79 -5.25 -4.07
CA GLU A 8 -12.15 -4.68 -2.78
C GLU A 8 -13.08 -3.49 -2.97
N VAL A 9 -14.11 -3.42 -2.12
CA VAL A 9 -15.05 -2.30 -2.06
C VAL A 9 -15.08 -1.80 -0.62
N LEU A 10 -14.81 -0.51 -0.42
CA LEU A 10 -14.94 0.17 0.86
C LEU A 10 -16.17 1.07 0.81
N ILE A 11 -17.16 0.81 1.68
CA ILE A 11 -18.40 1.57 1.76
C ILE A 11 -18.40 2.40 3.04
N ILE A 12 -18.43 3.73 2.92
CA ILE A 12 -18.67 4.62 4.06
C ILE A 12 -20.18 4.86 4.12
N PHE A 13 -20.83 4.33 5.16
CA PHE A 13 -22.28 4.27 5.28
C PHE A 13 -22.78 5.11 6.45
N SER A 14 -23.61 6.11 6.17
CA SER A 14 -24.11 7.06 7.17
C SER A 14 -25.53 6.80 7.66
N SER A 15 -26.36 6.19 6.83
CA SER A 15 -27.78 5.99 7.08
C SER A 15 -28.03 4.75 7.94
N LEU A 16 -29.20 4.67 8.59
CA LEU A 16 -29.69 3.44 9.21
C LEU A 16 -30.64 2.67 8.29
N THR A 17 -31.17 3.34 7.27
CA THR A 17 -32.10 2.76 6.30
C THR A 17 -31.41 2.66 4.93
N THR A 18 -31.41 1.45 4.37
CA THR A 18 -31.06 1.20 2.97
C THR A 18 -32.35 0.99 2.18
N CYS A 19 -32.49 1.67 1.03
CA CYS A 19 -33.68 1.65 0.20
C CYS A 19 -33.37 0.94 -1.11
N ASP A 20 -33.18 -0.37 -1.04
CA ASP A 20 -32.81 -1.18 -2.19
C ASP A 20 -34.05 -1.61 -2.99
N PRO A 21 -34.03 -1.53 -4.33
CA PRO A 21 -35.18 -1.91 -5.17
C PRO A 21 -35.39 -3.43 -5.28
N SER A 22 -34.43 -4.24 -4.83
CA SER A 22 -34.44 -5.70 -4.97
C SER A 22 -33.81 -6.39 -3.75
N ASN A 23 -33.80 -7.72 -3.74
CA ASN A 23 -33.27 -8.52 -2.64
C ASN A 23 -31.74 -8.47 -2.57
N ILE A 24 -31.23 -7.82 -1.53
CA ILE A 24 -29.80 -7.69 -1.22
C ILE A 24 -29.09 -9.02 -0.96
N TYR A 25 -29.77 -10.05 -0.44
CA TYR A 25 -29.11 -11.32 -0.11
C TYR A 25 -28.65 -12.08 -1.35
N ASP A 26 -29.35 -11.93 -2.48
CA ASP A 26 -28.94 -12.54 -3.75
C ASP A 26 -27.72 -11.82 -4.33
N LEU A 27 -27.62 -10.50 -4.11
CA LEU A 27 -26.42 -9.74 -4.44
C LEU A 27 -25.23 -10.18 -3.59
N ILE A 28 -25.40 -10.38 -2.27
CA ILE A 28 -24.31 -10.85 -1.39
C ILE A 28 -23.78 -12.21 -1.87
N LYS A 29 -24.67 -13.15 -2.23
CA LYS A 29 -24.26 -14.44 -2.83
C LYS A 29 -23.49 -14.26 -4.13
N THR A 30 -23.94 -13.33 -4.98
CA THR A 30 -23.26 -13.01 -6.25
C THR A 30 -21.87 -12.43 -6.00
N LEU A 31 -21.73 -11.51 -5.06
CA LEU A 31 -20.44 -10.92 -4.65
C LEU A 31 -19.49 -11.99 -4.09
N LYS A 32 -20.02 -12.92 -3.30
CA LYS A 32 -19.25 -14.05 -2.77
C LYS A 32 -18.77 -14.97 -3.89
N ALA A 33 -19.63 -15.31 -4.85
CA ALA A 33 -19.27 -16.11 -6.01
C ALA A 33 -18.22 -15.39 -6.89
N ALA A 34 -18.33 -14.07 -7.01
CA ALA A 34 -17.37 -13.22 -7.69
C ALA A 34 -16.08 -12.95 -6.88
N LYS A 35 -15.91 -13.53 -5.68
CA LYS A 35 -14.75 -13.33 -4.80
C LYS A 35 -14.43 -11.83 -4.56
N ILE A 36 -15.47 -11.01 -4.36
CA ILE A 36 -15.32 -9.59 -4.04
C ILE A 36 -15.41 -9.43 -2.53
N ARG A 37 -14.43 -8.72 -1.95
CA ARG A 37 -14.37 -8.40 -0.53
C ARG A 37 -14.98 -7.03 -0.28
N VAL A 38 -16.00 -6.94 0.56
CA VAL A 38 -16.66 -5.68 0.88
C VAL A 38 -16.44 -5.35 2.35
N SER A 39 -15.83 -4.20 2.62
CA SER A 39 -15.69 -3.66 3.98
C SER A 39 -16.54 -2.41 4.12
N VAL A 40 -17.13 -2.22 5.29
CA VAL A 40 -18.07 -1.13 5.55
C VAL A 40 -17.59 -0.34 6.78
N ILE A 41 -17.64 0.99 6.69
CA ILE A 41 -17.44 1.90 7.81
C ILE A 41 -18.77 2.59 8.05
N GLY A 42 -19.47 2.22 9.12
CA GLY A 42 -20.77 2.77 9.51
C GLY A 42 -20.63 3.99 10.42
N LEU A 43 -21.58 4.93 10.36
CA LEU A 43 -21.72 6.01 11.33
C LEU A 43 -22.76 5.66 12.39
N SER A 44 -22.45 5.99 13.65
CA SER A 44 -23.34 5.93 14.82
C SER A 44 -23.79 4.54 15.28
N ALA A 45 -24.36 3.71 14.40
CA ALA A 45 -24.92 2.42 14.78
C ALA A 45 -24.63 1.30 13.78
N GLU A 46 -24.71 0.08 14.28
CA GLU A 46 -24.55 -1.14 13.49
C GLU A 46 -25.85 -1.51 12.76
N VAL A 47 -25.76 -1.65 11.43
CA VAL A 47 -26.86 -2.12 10.60
C VAL A 47 -26.65 -3.59 10.25
N ARG A 48 -27.60 -4.45 10.62
CA ARG A 48 -27.51 -5.92 10.45
C ARG A 48 -27.14 -6.34 9.02
N VAL A 49 -27.69 -5.67 8.02
CA VAL A 49 -27.40 -5.94 6.61
C VAL A 49 -25.91 -5.76 6.29
N CYS A 50 -25.32 -4.65 6.75
CA CYS A 50 -23.90 -4.36 6.57
C CYS A 50 -23.02 -5.39 7.28
N THR A 51 -23.41 -5.82 8.48
CA THR A 51 -22.72 -6.88 9.23
C THR A 51 -22.70 -8.20 8.45
N VAL A 52 -23.84 -8.61 7.88
CA VAL A 52 -23.92 -9.84 7.08
C VAL A 52 -23.11 -9.70 5.79
N LEU A 53 -23.22 -8.57 5.09
CA LEU A 53 -22.45 -8.30 3.87
C LEU A 53 -20.94 -8.40 4.11
N ALA A 54 -20.42 -7.71 5.13
CA ALA A 54 -18.99 -7.73 5.45
C ALA A 54 -18.52 -9.15 5.84
N ARG A 55 -19.28 -9.83 6.71
CA ARG A 55 -18.94 -11.18 7.18
C ARG A 55 -18.96 -12.23 6.06
N GLU A 56 -19.97 -12.20 5.18
CA GLU A 56 -20.07 -13.19 4.10
C GLU A 56 -19.01 -12.96 3.02
N THR A 57 -18.74 -11.70 2.67
CA THR A 57 -17.72 -11.34 1.66
C THR A 57 -16.28 -11.43 2.21
N GLY A 58 -16.10 -11.54 3.52
CA GLY A 58 -14.79 -11.63 4.18
C GLY A 58 -14.10 -10.28 4.39
N GLY A 59 -14.87 -9.19 4.40
CA GLY A 59 -14.40 -7.87 4.82
C GLY A 59 -14.66 -7.60 6.29
N THR A 60 -14.49 -6.35 6.70
CA THR A 60 -14.69 -5.88 8.07
C THR A 60 -15.81 -4.85 8.14
N TYR A 61 -16.51 -4.79 9.27
CA TYR A 61 -17.48 -3.73 9.57
C TYR A 61 -17.09 -3.02 10.85
N HIS A 62 -16.91 -1.71 10.77
CA HIS A 62 -16.56 -0.85 11.90
C HIS A 62 -17.54 0.30 12.01
N VAL A 63 -17.82 0.75 13.25
CA VAL A 63 -18.68 1.90 13.52
C VAL A 63 -17.84 3.05 14.06
N ILE A 64 -17.98 4.22 13.45
CA ILE A 64 -17.27 5.44 13.86
C ILE A 64 -17.83 5.94 15.19
N LEU A 65 -16.91 6.32 16.09
CA LEU A 65 -17.22 6.95 17.38
C LEU A 65 -16.85 8.44 17.31
N ASP A 66 -15.57 8.70 17.06
CA ASP A 66 -14.99 10.05 16.99
C ASP A 66 -14.19 10.25 15.70
N GLU A 67 -13.74 11.49 15.45
CA GLU A 67 -12.94 11.86 14.27
C GLU A 67 -11.59 11.13 14.24
N SER A 68 -10.92 10.95 15.39
CA SER A 68 -9.67 10.19 15.49
C SER A 68 -9.89 8.73 15.11
N HIS A 69 -10.92 8.11 15.66
CA HIS A 69 -11.28 6.73 15.35
C HIS A 69 -11.61 6.56 13.85
N TYR A 70 -12.30 7.52 13.24
CA TYR A 70 -12.53 7.49 11.80
C TYR A 70 -11.23 7.52 10.98
N LYS A 71 -10.27 8.38 11.36
CA LYS A 71 -8.96 8.44 10.71
C LYS A 71 -8.20 7.13 10.86
N GLU A 72 -8.25 6.50 12.04
CA GLU A 72 -7.64 5.19 12.29
C GLU A 72 -8.25 4.11 11.40
N LEU A 73 -9.59 4.07 11.26
CA LEU A 73 -10.27 3.11 10.39
C LEU A 73 -9.90 3.30 8.92
N LEU A 74 -9.80 4.54 8.44
CA LEU A 74 -9.32 4.81 7.09
C LEU A 74 -7.88 4.34 6.90
N THR A 75 -6.98 4.66 7.84
CA THR A 75 -5.58 4.23 7.81
C THR A 75 -5.46 2.70 7.85
N HIS A 76 -6.31 2.02 8.63
CA HIS A 76 -6.35 0.56 8.67
C HIS A 76 -6.63 -0.05 7.29
N HIS A 77 -7.52 0.57 6.50
CA HIS A 77 -7.84 0.14 5.13
C HIS A 77 -6.82 0.58 4.06
N VAL A 78 -5.83 1.41 4.41
CA VAL A 78 -4.71 1.74 3.50
C VAL A 78 -3.74 0.56 3.38
N SER A 79 -3.51 -0.16 4.48
CA SER A 79 -2.65 -1.34 4.44
C SER A 79 -3.30 -2.47 3.62
N PRO A 80 -2.55 -3.13 2.72
CA PRO A 80 -3.07 -4.27 1.99
C PRO A 80 -3.55 -5.35 2.95
N PRO A 81 -4.80 -5.82 2.83
CA PRO A 81 -5.32 -6.89 3.67
C PRO A 81 -4.67 -8.24 3.32
N PRO A 82 -4.68 -9.20 4.25
CA PRO A 82 -4.29 -10.56 3.92
C PRO A 82 -5.26 -11.17 2.91
N ALA A 83 -4.71 -11.80 1.87
CA ALA A 83 -5.50 -12.50 0.87
C ALA A 83 -6.17 -13.75 1.46
N SER A 84 -7.40 -14.03 1.02
CA SER A 84 -8.07 -15.30 1.33
C SER A 84 -7.45 -16.46 0.51
N SER A 85 -7.46 -17.67 1.05
CA SER A 85 -6.96 -18.89 0.37
C SER A 85 -7.66 -19.23 -0.94
N SER A 86 -8.82 -18.60 -1.22
CA SER A 86 -9.57 -18.75 -2.47
C SER A 86 -9.07 -17.87 -3.63
N SER A 87 -8.11 -16.98 -3.38
CA SER A 87 -7.57 -16.07 -4.39
C SER A 87 -6.58 -16.78 -5.30
N GLU A 88 -6.56 -16.42 -6.59
CA GLU A 88 -5.65 -17.02 -7.55
C GLU A 88 -4.28 -16.34 -7.51
N CYS A 89 -3.21 -17.12 -7.30
CA CYS A 89 -1.84 -16.61 -7.37
C CYS A 89 -1.30 -16.83 -8.78
N SER A 90 -1.55 -15.89 -9.70
CA SER A 90 -1.03 -15.95 -11.07
C SER A 90 0.16 -15.01 -11.26
N LEU A 91 1.17 -15.43 -12.02
CA LEU A 91 2.26 -14.56 -12.44
C LEU A 91 1.79 -13.63 -13.57
N ILE A 92 1.74 -12.33 -13.30
CA ILE A 92 1.41 -11.31 -14.28
C ILE A 92 2.66 -10.89 -15.07
N ARG A 93 2.52 -10.73 -16.38
CA ARG A 93 3.54 -10.12 -17.22
C ARG A 93 3.54 -8.61 -17.02
N MET A 94 4.66 -8.04 -16.56
CA MET A 94 4.83 -6.60 -16.38
C MET A 94 5.85 -6.03 -17.37
N GLY A 95 5.72 -4.74 -17.69
CA GLY A 95 6.68 -3.98 -18.49
C GLY A 95 7.41 -2.93 -17.65
N PHE A 96 8.73 -2.87 -17.79
CA PHE A 96 9.58 -1.84 -17.17
C PHE A 96 10.08 -0.86 -18.24
N PRO A 97 9.30 0.17 -18.60
CA PRO A 97 9.74 1.15 -19.58
C PRO A 97 10.80 2.08 -18.97
N GLN A 98 11.85 2.36 -19.73
CA GLN A 98 12.83 3.37 -19.37
C GLN A 98 12.32 4.77 -19.75
N HIS A 99 12.70 5.77 -18.98
CA HIS A 99 12.42 7.15 -19.33
C HIS A 99 13.39 7.59 -20.43
N THR A 100 12.87 7.93 -21.61
CA THR A 100 13.68 8.42 -22.72
C THR A 100 13.40 9.91 -22.90
N ILE A 101 14.45 10.71 -22.81
CA ILE A 101 14.42 12.15 -23.08
C ILE A 101 15.04 12.34 -24.46
N ALA A 102 14.27 12.77 -25.44
CA ALA A 102 14.82 13.18 -26.73
C ALA A 102 15.28 14.64 -26.61
N SER A 103 16.56 14.90 -26.90
CA SER A 103 17.08 16.26 -27.01
C SER A 103 16.74 16.82 -28.40
N LEU A 104 16.45 18.13 -28.48
CA LEU A 104 16.26 18.84 -29.75
C LEU A 104 17.50 18.82 -30.67
N SER A 105 18.66 18.40 -30.14
CA SER A 105 19.90 18.22 -30.91
C SER A 105 19.96 16.91 -31.71
N ASP A 106 19.08 15.94 -31.42
CA ASP A 106 19.03 14.67 -32.16
C ASP A 106 18.14 14.82 -33.40
N GLN A 107 18.68 14.52 -34.57
CA GLN A 107 17.95 14.65 -35.85
C GLN A 107 16.70 13.76 -35.94
N ASP A 108 16.56 12.76 -35.05
CA ASP A 108 15.43 11.84 -34.97
C ASP A 108 14.44 12.13 -33.82
N ALA A 109 14.63 13.23 -33.06
CA ALA A 109 13.76 13.60 -31.96
C ALA A 109 12.41 14.18 -32.45
N LYS A 110 11.46 13.30 -32.78
CA LYS A 110 10.11 13.71 -33.19
C LYS A 110 9.20 13.89 -31.97
N PRO A 111 8.59 15.08 -31.77
CA PRO A 111 7.59 15.26 -30.73
C PRO A 111 6.43 14.31 -30.99
N SER A 112 5.97 13.64 -29.95
CA SER A 112 4.95 12.59 -30.06
C SER A 112 3.91 12.77 -28.97
N PHE A 113 2.66 12.52 -29.33
CA PHE A 113 1.56 12.52 -28.38
C PHE A 113 1.68 11.34 -27.43
N SER A 114 1.36 11.57 -26.16
CA SER A 114 1.20 10.48 -25.22
C SER A 114 -0.19 9.85 -25.35
N MET A 115 -0.27 8.54 -25.16
CA MET A 115 -1.53 7.80 -25.17
C MET A 115 -2.35 8.01 -23.87
N ALA A 116 -1.77 8.66 -22.86
CA ALA A 116 -2.40 8.90 -21.56
C ALA A 116 -3.44 10.03 -21.60
N HIS A 117 -3.32 10.98 -22.53
CA HIS A 117 -4.17 12.17 -22.62
C HIS A 117 -5.31 12.05 -23.64
N LEU A 118 -5.61 10.85 -24.14
CA LEU A 118 -6.73 10.68 -25.09
C LEU A 118 -8.11 10.76 -24.41
N ASP A 119 -8.19 10.51 -23.10
CA ASP A 119 -9.45 10.43 -22.36
C ASP A 119 -9.76 11.68 -21.50
N GLY A 120 -8.88 12.69 -21.47
CA GLY A 120 -9.00 13.87 -20.59
C GLY A 120 -9.28 15.16 -21.35
N ASN A 121 -10.09 16.06 -20.78
CA ASN A 121 -10.32 17.46 -21.22
C ASN A 121 -9.05 18.35 -21.13
N THR A 122 -7.87 17.76 -21.10
CA THR A 122 -6.59 18.45 -20.98
C THR A 122 -5.95 18.50 -22.37
N GLU A 123 -5.59 19.71 -22.81
CA GLU A 123 -4.94 19.95 -24.10
C GLU A 123 -3.84 18.89 -24.39
N PRO A 124 -3.87 18.21 -25.55
CA PRO A 124 -2.91 17.18 -25.87
C PRO A 124 -1.51 17.79 -26.01
N GLY A 125 -0.73 17.72 -24.93
CA GLY A 125 0.63 18.24 -24.89
C GLY A 125 1.57 17.39 -25.74
N LEU A 126 2.21 18.01 -26.74
CA LEU A 126 3.35 17.43 -27.44
C LEU A 126 4.56 17.44 -26.50
N THR A 127 4.97 16.26 -26.04
CA THR A 127 6.19 16.11 -25.24
C THR A 127 7.32 15.56 -26.11
N LEU A 128 8.57 15.92 -25.77
CA LEU A 128 9.76 15.38 -26.42
C LEU A 128 10.25 14.07 -25.76
N GLY A 129 9.98 13.90 -24.47
CA GLY A 129 10.34 12.72 -23.70
C GLY A 129 9.12 11.96 -23.16
N GLY A 130 9.36 10.74 -22.68
CA GLY A 130 8.36 9.93 -22.00
C GLY A 130 8.81 8.49 -21.82
N TYR A 131 7.88 7.68 -21.35
CA TYR A 131 8.05 6.25 -21.17
C TYR A 131 7.53 5.49 -22.39
N PHE A 132 8.34 4.59 -22.92
CA PHE A 132 7.97 3.78 -24.08
C PHE A 132 7.63 2.36 -23.67
N CYS A 133 6.42 1.90 -24.02
CA CYS A 133 6.00 0.52 -23.78
C CYS A 133 6.97 -0.46 -24.48
N PRO A 134 7.53 -1.45 -23.76
CA PRO A 134 8.50 -2.38 -24.35
C PRO A 134 7.89 -3.31 -25.41
N GLN A 135 6.56 -3.48 -25.42
CA GLN A 135 5.87 -4.39 -26.33
C GLN A 135 5.35 -3.69 -27.59
N CYS A 136 4.62 -2.58 -27.45
CA CYS A 136 4.00 -1.88 -28.59
C CYS A 136 4.69 -0.55 -28.95
N ARG A 137 5.71 -0.13 -28.19
CA ARG A 137 6.42 1.16 -28.35
C ARG A 137 5.53 2.41 -28.25
N ALA A 138 4.32 2.27 -27.72
CA ALA A 138 3.46 3.42 -27.41
C ALA A 138 4.08 4.28 -26.31
N LYS A 139 3.86 5.59 -26.40
CA LYS A 139 4.41 6.58 -25.48
C LYS A 139 3.41 6.95 -24.38
N TYR A 140 3.92 7.04 -23.15
CA TYR A 140 3.19 7.47 -21.95
C TYR A 140 3.97 8.57 -21.22
N CYS A 141 3.27 9.54 -20.65
CA CYS A 141 3.89 10.60 -19.85
C CYS A 141 4.18 10.14 -18.42
N GLU A 142 3.30 9.31 -17.85
CA GLU A 142 3.34 8.93 -16.44
C GLU A 142 3.31 7.41 -16.28
N LEU A 143 3.80 6.96 -15.14
CA LEU A 143 3.74 5.58 -14.66
C LEU A 143 3.27 5.60 -13.21
N PRO A 144 2.60 4.55 -12.71
CA PRO A 144 2.26 3.30 -13.40
C PRO A 144 0.99 3.43 -14.24
N VAL A 145 0.96 2.79 -15.41
CA VAL A 145 -0.19 2.84 -16.34
C VAL A 145 -0.38 1.49 -17.03
N GLU A 146 -1.63 1.07 -17.23
CA GLU A 146 -1.95 -0.05 -18.13
C GLU A 146 -1.91 0.41 -19.59
N CYS A 147 -1.10 -0.26 -20.41
CA CYS A 147 -0.93 0.10 -21.80
C CYS A 147 -2.23 -0.10 -22.60
N LYS A 148 -2.83 0.98 -23.11
CA LYS A 148 -4.10 0.97 -23.84
C LYS A 148 -4.10 0.17 -25.15
N ILE A 149 -2.92 -0.06 -25.74
CA ILE A 149 -2.79 -0.80 -27.00
C ILE A 149 -2.64 -2.31 -26.78
N CYS A 150 -1.82 -2.71 -25.79
CA CYS A 150 -1.45 -4.13 -25.61
C CYS A 150 -1.88 -4.75 -24.28
N GLY A 151 -2.50 -3.98 -23.37
CA GLY A 151 -2.93 -4.43 -22.05
C GLY A 151 -1.80 -4.69 -21.06
N LEU A 152 -0.54 -4.42 -21.42
CA LEU A 152 0.60 -4.65 -20.54
C LEU A 152 0.65 -3.59 -19.43
N THR A 153 0.71 -4.02 -18.17
CA THR A 153 0.90 -3.13 -17.02
C THR A 153 2.32 -2.59 -17.00
N LEU A 154 2.47 -1.27 -17.13
CA LEU A 154 3.75 -0.57 -17.13
C LEU A 154 4.02 -0.01 -15.73
N VAL A 155 5.15 -0.41 -15.16
CA VAL A 155 5.55 -0.06 -13.78
C VAL A 155 7.04 0.29 -13.78
N SER A 156 7.46 1.16 -12.85
CA SER A 156 8.87 1.42 -12.60
C SER A 156 9.34 0.61 -11.40
N ALA A 157 10.60 0.17 -11.37
CA ALA A 157 11.15 -0.62 -10.25
C ALA A 157 10.92 0.01 -8.86
N PRO A 158 10.99 1.35 -8.66
CA PRO A 158 10.69 1.98 -7.37
C PRO A 158 9.25 1.80 -6.90
N HIS A 159 8.28 1.62 -7.79
CA HIS A 159 6.90 1.36 -7.38
C HIS A 159 6.74 -0.03 -6.75
N LEU A 160 7.50 -1.02 -7.21
CA LEU A 160 7.55 -2.34 -6.58
C LEU A 160 8.34 -2.29 -5.26
N ALA A 161 9.48 -1.59 -5.25
CA ALA A 161 10.29 -1.45 -4.06
C ALA A 161 9.54 -0.78 -2.91
N ARG A 162 8.63 0.16 -3.22
CA ARG A 162 7.81 0.84 -2.23
C ARG A 162 6.96 -0.12 -1.40
N SER A 163 6.46 -1.22 -1.96
CA SER A 163 5.59 -2.16 -1.23
C SER A 163 6.35 -3.31 -0.55
N TYR A 164 7.68 -3.35 -0.63
CA TYR A 164 8.48 -4.43 -0.02
C TYR A 164 8.37 -4.50 1.50
N HIS A 165 8.09 -3.39 2.18
CA HIS A 165 7.90 -3.37 3.63
C HIS A 165 6.68 -4.21 4.09
N HIS A 166 5.71 -4.47 3.22
CA HIS A 166 4.61 -5.39 3.52
C HIS A 166 5.01 -6.87 3.42
N LEU A 167 6.07 -7.19 2.67
CA LEU A 167 6.58 -8.56 2.53
C LEU A 167 7.55 -8.91 3.67
N PHE A 168 8.32 -7.93 4.12
CA PHE A 168 9.28 -8.05 5.21
C PHE A 168 9.00 -6.96 6.25
N PRO A 169 7.92 -7.11 7.04
CA PRO A 169 7.59 -6.14 8.07
C PRO A 169 8.67 -6.12 9.15
N LEU A 170 8.83 -4.96 9.79
CA LEU A 170 9.74 -4.82 10.92
C LEU A 170 9.08 -5.36 12.19
N ASP A 171 9.83 -6.11 12.98
CA ASP A 171 9.39 -6.54 14.30
C ASP A 171 9.34 -5.37 15.29
N ALA A 172 8.33 -5.36 16.14
CA ALA A 172 8.20 -4.37 17.21
C ALA A 172 9.43 -4.37 18.12
N PHE A 173 9.91 -3.19 18.48
CA PHE A 173 10.99 -3.06 19.45
C PHE A 173 10.51 -3.41 20.86
N GLN A 174 11.40 -4.03 21.63
CA GLN A 174 11.15 -4.37 23.03
C GLN A 174 11.23 -3.08 23.85
N GLU A 175 10.10 -2.69 24.44
CA GLU A 175 10.03 -1.57 25.36
C GLU A 175 10.55 -1.99 26.74
N ILE A 176 11.59 -1.32 27.21
CA ILE A 176 12.18 -1.52 28.53
C ILE A 176 12.23 -0.19 29.28
N PRO A 177 11.97 -0.18 30.60
CA PRO A 177 12.12 1.01 31.40
C PRO A 177 13.62 1.36 31.54
N LEU A 178 13.92 2.66 31.54
CA LEU A 178 15.30 3.18 31.61
C LEU A 178 16.05 2.70 32.87
N GLU A 179 15.33 2.43 33.97
CA GLU A 179 15.90 1.95 35.23
C GLU A 179 16.54 0.56 35.11
N GLU A 180 15.99 -0.30 34.26
CA GLU A 180 16.47 -1.67 34.04
C GLU A 180 17.58 -1.74 32.99
N TYR A 181 17.73 -0.68 32.19
CA TYR A 181 18.70 -0.63 31.12
C TYR A 181 20.10 -0.21 31.62
N ASN A 182 21.02 -1.19 31.63
CA ASN A 182 22.40 -1.02 32.12
C ASN A 182 23.43 -0.69 31.01
N GLY A 183 23.00 -0.12 29.89
CA GLY A 183 23.85 0.14 28.72
C GLY A 183 24.17 1.62 28.46
N GLU A 184 24.71 1.90 27.27
CA GLU A 184 25.03 3.25 26.81
C GLU A 184 23.75 4.10 26.68
N ARG A 185 23.74 5.29 27.28
CA ARG A 185 22.59 6.20 27.31
C ARG A 185 22.41 7.04 26.04
N PHE A 186 22.90 6.56 24.91
CA PHE A 186 22.79 7.24 23.63
C PHE A 186 21.94 6.40 22.67
N CYS A 187 20.99 7.06 22.01
CA CYS A 187 20.20 6.45 20.96
C CYS A 187 21.10 6.11 19.76
N TYR A 188 21.04 4.88 19.26
CA TYR A 188 21.82 4.45 18.10
C TYR A 188 21.39 5.18 16.80
N GLY A 189 20.12 5.57 16.69
CA GLY A 189 19.57 6.24 15.51
C GLY A 189 20.00 7.70 15.37
N CYS A 190 19.81 8.50 16.42
CA CYS A 190 20.04 9.95 16.38
C CYS A 190 21.27 10.41 17.19
N GLN A 191 21.94 9.50 17.91
CA GLN A 191 23.03 9.79 18.86
C GLN A 191 22.65 10.79 19.97
N GLY A 192 21.35 10.99 20.21
CA GLY A 192 20.84 11.79 21.32
C GLY A 192 20.86 11.04 22.64
N GLU A 193 21.01 11.76 23.75
CA GLU A 193 20.88 11.19 25.09
C GLU A 193 19.45 10.71 25.36
N LEU A 194 19.32 9.50 25.90
CA LEU A 194 18.06 8.92 26.34
C LEU A 194 17.61 9.58 27.64
N LYS A 195 16.66 10.51 27.55
CA LYS A 195 16.10 11.26 28.69
C LYS A 195 14.75 10.73 29.15
N ASP A 196 14.08 9.96 28.30
CA ASP A 196 12.74 9.44 28.55
C ASP A 196 12.78 8.20 29.47
N GLN A 197 11.64 7.91 30.10
CA GLN A 197 11.50 6.77 31.02
C GLN A 197 11.54 5.41 30.31
N HIS A 198 11.32 5.39 29.00
CA HIS A 198 11.24 4.18 28.20
C HIS A 198 12.29 4.20 27.11
N VAL A 199 12.81 3.02 26.81
CA VAL A 199 13.85 2.76 25.83
C VAL A 199 13.41 1.59 24.96
N TYR A 200 13.66 1.68 23.67
CA TYR A 200 13.24 0.67 22.70
C TYR A 200 14.44 -0.09 22.17
N VAL A 201 14.40 -1.42 22.27
CA VAL A 201 15.51 -2.29 21.86
C VAL A 201 15.08 -3.19 20.70
N CYS A 202 15.87 -3.18 19.62
CA CYS A 202 15.61 -4.06 18.48
C CYS A 202 15.93 -5.52 18.82
N ALA A 203 15.00 -6.45 18.52
CA ALA A 203 15.15 -7.86 18.83
C ALA A 203 16.33 -8.55 18.12
N VAL A 204 16.71 -8.07 16.92
CA VAL A 204 17.75 -8.70 16.09
C VAL A 204 19.14 -8.13 16.38
N CYS A 205 19.33 -6.82 16.23
CA CYS A 205 20.64 -6.20 16.38
C CYS A 205 20.98 -5.80 17.83
N GLN A 206 19.99 -5.84 18.73
CA GLN A 206 20.06 -5.45 20.14
C GLN A 206 20.56 -4.02 20.36
N ASN A 207 20.44 -3.16 19.34
CA ASN A 207 20.74 -1.74 19.47
C ASN A 207 19.54 -1.00 20.08
N VAL A 208 19.83 0.19 20.62
CA VAL A 208 18.90 0.97 21.44
C VAL A 208 18.41 2.23 20.72
N PHE A 209 17.13 2.53 20.86
CA PHE A 209 16.44 3.65 20.22
C PHE A 209 15.58 4.43 21.24
N CYS A 210 15.44 5.74 21.02
CA CYS A 210 14.47 6.58 21.73
C CYS A 210 13.06 6.46 21.11
N VAL A 211 12.06 7.02 21.79
CA VAL A 211 10.65 7.04 21.34
C VAL A 211 10.52 7.61 19.92
N ASP A 212 11.14 8.76 19.65
CA ASP A 212 11.03 9.41 18.34
C ASP A 212 11.64 8.57 17.22
N CYS A 213 12.76 7.90 17.50
CA CYS A 213 13.40 7.00 16.54
C CYS A 213 12.56 5.74 16.32
N ASP A 214 11.91 5.22 17.36
CA ASP A 214 11.00 4.08 17.26
C ASP A 214 9.83 4.38 16.32
N VAL A 215 9.11 5.49 16.57
CA VAL A 215 7.99 5.95 15.73
C VAL A 215 8.45 6.18 14.28
N PHE A 216 9.55 6.90 14.09
CA PHE A 216 10.06 7.17 12.73
C PHE A 216 10.46 5.90 11.98
N VAL A 217 11.07 4.94 12.66
CA VAL A 217 11.50 3.68 12.06
C VAL A 217 10.30 2.82 11.67
N HIS A 218 9.26 2.74 12.50
CA HIS A 218 8.08 1.91 12.24
C HIS A 218 7.11 2.55 11.24
N ASP A 219 6.93 3.87 11.24
CA ASP A 219 5.93 4.54 10.40
C ASP A 219 6.47 5.01 9.04
N SER A 220 7.76 5.35 8.96
CA SER A 220 8.33 5.99 7.76
C SER A 220 9.43 5.16 7.12
N LEU A 221 10.45 4.76 7.89
CA LEU A 221 11.63 4.10 7.34
C LEU A 221 11.36 2.61 7.03
N HIS A 222 10.49 1.98 7.81
CA HIS A 222 10.13 0.56 7.78
C HIS A 222 11.32 -0.42 7.87
N CYS A 223 12.49 0.05 8.31
CA CYS A 223 13.73 -0.72 8.40
C CYS A 223 14.56 -0.26 9.60
N CYS A 224 15.06 -1.20 10.41
CA CYS A 224 15.94 -0.86 11.53
C CYS A 224 17.36 -0.51 11.03
N PRO A 225 17.90 0.70 11.33
CA PRO A 225 19.25 1.10 10.91
C PRO A 225 20.36 0.14 11.39
N GLY A 226 20.23 -0.42 12.59
CA GLY A 226 21.22 -1.37 13.14
C GLY A 226 21.32 -2.68 12.36
N CYS A 227 20.18 -3.22 11.90
CA CYS A 227 20.12 -4.48 11.14
C CYS A 227 20.65 -4.34 9.72
N ILE A 228 20.63 -3.12 9.15
CA ILE A 228 21.22 -2.85 7.84
C ILE A 228 22.75 -2.91 7.93
N HIS A 229 23.34 -2.39 9.01
CA HIS A 229 24.80 -2.36 9.20
C HIS A 229 25.35 -3.70 9.66
N LYS A 230 24.66 -4.37 10.57
CA LYS A 230 25.00 -5.74 10.99
C LYS A 230 24.20 -6.68 10.12
N ILE A 231 24.77 -7.14 9.00
CA ILE A 231 24.19 -8.26 8.23
C ILE A 231 23.91 -9.38 9.26
N PRO A 232 22.65 -9.74 9.54
CA PRO A 232 22.40 -10.83 10.45
C PRO A 232 23.04 -12.08 9.83
N ALA A 233 23.90 -12.76 10.59
CA ALA A 233 24.24 -14.13 10.25
C ALA A 233 22.90 -14.87 10.13
N PRO A 234 22.63 -15.58 9.01
CA PRO A 234 21.35 -16.25 8.83
C PRO A 234 21.11 -17.14 10.04
N SER A 235 20.06 -16.84 10.80
CA SER A 235 19.52 -17.78 11.77
C SER A 235 19.11 -19.02 10.99
N GLY A 236 19.89 -20.08 11.19
CA GLY A 236 19.85 -21.27 10.35
C GLY A 236 18.45 -21.85 10.22
N VAL A 237 18.10 -22.18 8.97
CA VAL A 237 17.23 -23.29 8.61
C VAL A 237 18.07 -24.25 7.79
#